data_AF-A0AAN6RTL6-F1
#
_entry.id   AF-A0AAN6RTL6-F1
#
_cell.length_a   1.000
_cell.length_b   1.000
_cell.length_c   1.000
_cell.angle_alpha   90.00
_cell.angle_beta   90.00
_cell.angle_gamma   90.00
#
_symmetry.space_group_name_H-M   'P 1'
#
loop_
_entity.id
_entity.type
_entity.pdbx_description
1 polymer ?
#
loop_
_entity_poly.entity_id
_entity_poly.type
_entity_poly.pdbx_seq_one_letter_code
_entity_poly.pdbx_strand_id
1 'polypeptide(L)'
;MSSSDFTIDQADLEKLNDKDKAELRQFFSNEEQRARIQAQTHELTAICWKKCISSTSTSASGGGSGGFFRSSSSAAGNNALDKNEQTCLAQCVDRFMDANLATMKHLASLRQQS
;
A
#
# COMPACT_ATOMS: atom_id res chain seq x y z
N MET A 1 15.16 6.07 -6.98
CA MET A 1 15.12 5.09 -8.07
C MET A 1 16.47 5.11 -8.75
N SER A 2 17.33 4.15 -8.42
CA SER A 2 18.51 3.81 -9.24
C SER A 2 18.38 2.33 -9.53
N SER A 3 17.84 2.03 -10.71
CA SER A 3 17.67 0.69 -11.23
C SER A 3 19.04 0.18 -11.66
N SER A 4 19.74 -0.52 -10.78
CA SER A 4 20.83 -1.39 -11.18
C SER A 4 20.21 -2.76 -11.45
N ASP A 5 20.04 -3.04 -12.74
CA ASP A 5 19.56 -4.32 -13.27
C ASP A 5 20.49 -5.44 -12.78
N PHE A 6 19.98 -6.32 -11.90
CA PHE A 6 20.73 -7.47 -11.40
C PHE A 6 20.24 -8.72 -12.15
N THR A 7 20.60 -8.81 -13.44
CA THR A 7 20.39 -10.03 -14.23
C THR A 7 21.44 -11.06 -13.80
N ILE A 8 21.11 -11.95 -12.85
CA ILE A 8 21.92 -13.16 -12.63
C ILE A 8 21.65 -14.12 -13.79
N ASP A 9 22.69 -14.39 -14.57
CA ASP A 9 22.65 -15.41 -15.61
C ASP A 9 22.51 -16.81 -15.00
N GLN A 10 21.62 -17.62 -15.60
CA GLN A 10 21.35 -19.00 -15.18
C GLN A 10 22.63 -19.87 -15.08
N ALA A 11 23.64 -19.55 -15.90
CA ALA A 11 24.94 -20.22 -15.93
C ALA A 11 25.80 -19.96 -14.67
N ASP A 12 25.62 -18.84 -13.97
CA ASP A 12 26.30 -18.57 -12.71
C ASP A 12 25.55 -19.18 -11.52
N LEU A 13 24.24 -19.37 -11.66
CA LEU A 13 23.44 -20.11 -10.70
C LEU A 13 23.89 -21.57 -10.60
N GLU A 14 24.32 -22.20 -11.70
CA GLU A 14 24.75 -23.61 -11.72
C GLU A 14 26.06 -23.89 -10.99
N LYS A 15 26.97 -22.89 -10.90
CA LYS A 15 28.26 -22.98 -10.19
C LYS A 15 28.15 -22.95 -8.67
N LEU A 16 26.97 -22.59 -8.15
CA LEU A 16 26.69 -22.52 -6.73
C LEU A 16 26.32 -23.89 -6.16
N ASN A 17 26.66 -24.10 -4.89
CA ASN A 17 26.26 -25.27 -4.13
C ASN A 17 24.72 -25.28 -3.93
N ASP A 18 24.11 -26.45 -3.75
CA ASP A 18 22.64 -26.59 -3.66
C ASP A 18 22.02 -25.76 -2.53
N LYS A 19 22.77 -25.57 -1.44
CA LYS A 19 22.41 -24.68 -0.34
C LYS A 19 22.34 -23.21 -0.78
N ASP A 20 23.38 -22.70 -1.45
CA ASP A 20 23.44 -21.31 -1.90
C ASP A 20 22.36 -21.05 -2.96
N LYS A 21 22.09 -22.01 -3.85
CA LYS A 21 20.97 -21.94 -4.82
C LYS A 21 19.61 -21.79 -4.11
N ALA A 22 19.38 -22.53 -3.02
CA ALA A 22 18.14 -22.45 -2.28
C ALA A 22 18.00 -21.10 -1.56
N GLU A 23 19.06 -20.64 -0.89
CA GLU A 23 19.10 -19.33 -0.22
C GLU A 23 18.93 -18.18 -1.22
N LEU A 24 19.55 -18.26 -2.40
CA LEU A 24 19.42 -17.24 -3.44
C LEU A 24 18.00 -17.19 -4.01
N ARG A 25 17.37 -18.34 -4.28
CA ARG A 25 15.96 -18.41 -4.71
C ARG A 25 15.03 -17.78 -3.68
N GLN A 26 15.26 -18.05 -2.40
CA GLN A 26 14.49 -17.45 -1.30
C GLN A 26 14.74 -15.94 -1.20
N PHE A 27 15.98 -15.50 -1.37
CA PHE A 27 16.34 -14.09 -1.41
C PHE A 27 15.63 -13.36 -2.56
N PHE A 28 15.60 -13.95 -3.75
CA PHE A 28 14.87 -13.39 -4.89
C PHE A 28 13.37 -13.27 -4.65
N SER A 29 12.72 -14.31 -4.10
CA SER A 29 11.29 -14.21 -3.75
C SER A 29 11.03 -13.11 -2.72
N ASN A 30 11.94 -12.95 -1.75
CA ASN A 30 11.81 -11.94 -0.69
C ASN A 30 12.06 -10.52 -1.22
N GLU A 31 13.07 -10.32 -2.05
CA GLU A 31 13.38 -9.03 -2.69
C GLU A 31 12.29 -8.63 -3.69
N GLU A 32 11.73 -9.60 -4.43
CA GLU A 32 10.59 -9.35 -5.30
C GLU A 32 9.36 -8.91 -4.49
N GLN A 33 9.06 -9.61 -3.39
CA GLN A 33 8.00 -9.20 -2.45
C GLN A 33 8.23 -7.79 -1.91
N ARG A 34 9.48 -7.42 -1.58
CA ARG A 34 9.84 -6.07 -1.12
C ARG A 34 9.58 -5.00 -2.19
N ALA A 35 10.00 -5.24 -3.43
CA ALA A 35 9.78 -4.29 -4.52
C ALA A 35 8.27 -4.08 -4.79
N ARG A 36 7.46 -5.15 -4.71
CA ARG A 36 6.00 -5.06 -4.83
C ARG A 36 5.38 -4.21 -3.72
N ILE A 37 5.80 -4.42 -2.46
CA ILE A 37 5.30 -3.66 -1.31
C ILE A 37 5.66 -2.17 -1.44
N GLN A 38 6.88 -1.85 -1.90
CA GLN A 38 7.30 -0.46 -2.10
C GLN A 38 6.41 0.26 -3.13
N ALA A 39 6.09 -0.39 -4.24
CA ALA A 39 5.20 0.16 -5.26
C ALA A 39 3.77 0.37 -4.71
N GLN A 40 3.25 -0.62 -3.97
CA GLN A 40 1.92 -0.53 -3.36
C GLN A 40 1.83 0.57 -2.29
N THR A 41 2.91 0.82 -1.55
CA THR A 41 2.97 1.85 -0.51
C THR A 41 2.77 3.25 -1.09
N HIS A 42 3.40 3.54 -2.24
CA HIS A 42 3.22 4.83 -2.90
C HIS A 42 1.78 5.06 -3.38
N GLU A 43 1.14 4.04 -3.93
CA GLU A 43 -0.26 4.11 -4.38
C GLU A 43 -1.23 4.27 -3.21
N LEU A 44 -1.08 3.45 -2.18
CA LEU A 44 -1.80 3.54 -0.90
C LEU A 44 -1.74 4.96 -0.32
N THR A 45 -0.52 5.50 -0.25
CA THR A 45 -0.26 6.82 0.31
C THR A 45 -0.95 7.89 -0.53
N ALA A 46 -0.85 7.84 -1.86
CA ALA A 46 -1.47 8.82 -2.75
C ALA A 46 -3.00 8.84 -2.63
N ILE A 47 -3.63 7.66 -2.63
CA ILE A 47 -5.08 7.53 -2.50
C ILE A 47 -5.55 8.02 -1.14
N CYS A 48 -4.95 7.52 -0.05
CA CYS A 48 -5.38 7.88 1.30
C CYS A 48 -5.09 9.34 1.63
N TRP A 49 -3.98 9.90 1.16
CA TRP A 49 -3.69 11.33 1.28
C TRP A 49 -4.75 12.19 0.57
N LYS A 50 -5.12 11.81 -0.66
CA LYS A 50 -6.16 12.51 -1.41
C LYS A 50 -7.53 12.42 -0.73
N LYS A 51 -7.85 11.27 -0.13
CA LYS A 51 -9.15 11.02 0.51
C LYS A 51 -9.29 11.59 1.91
N CYS A 52 -8.20 11.71 2.67
CA CYS A 52 -8.23 12.12 4.07
C CYS A 52 -7.71 13.54 4.32
N ILE A 53 -6.79 14.06 3.50
CA ILE A 53 -6.10 15.34 3.77
C ILE A 53 -6.43 16.38 2.71
N SER A 54 -6.35 16.03 1.42
CA SER A 54 -6.62 16.96 0.31
C SER A 54 -8.11 17.20 0.04
N SER A 55 -9.00 16.38 0.59
CA SER A 55 -10.46 16.41 0.40
C SER A 55 -11.18 17.43 1.30
N THR A 56 -10.43 18.29 2.00
CA THR A 56 -10.93 19.37 2.87
C THR A 56 -11.74 20.46 2.16
N SER A 57 -12.02 20.32 0.86
CA SER A 57 -13.10 21.07 0.20
C SER A 57 -13.96 20.14 -0.65
N THR A 58 -15.19 19.91 -0.17
CA THR A 58 -16.32 19.48 -1.01
C THR A 58 -16.29 18.03 -1.52
N SER A 59 -16.41 17.05 -0.62
CA SER A 59 -17.10 15.77 -0.85
C SER A 59 -17.19 15.02 0.49
N ALA A 60 -18.23 15.26 1.28
CA ALA A 60 -19.41 14.39 1.30
C ALA A 60 -19.04 12.91 1.56
N SER A 61 -18.65 12.61 2.80
CA SER A 61 -18.89 11.30 3.40
C SER A 61 -20.41 11.13 3.55
N GLY A 62 -21.01 10.39 2.63
CA GLY A 62 -22.38 9.94 2.78
C GLY A 62 -22.47 8.88 3.88
N GLY A 63 -23.18 9.22 4.96
CA GLY A 63 -23.90 8.27 5.82
C GLY A 63 -23.48 8.21 7.28
N GLY A 64 -24.19 8.93 8.16
CA GLY A 64 -24.26 8.58 9.60
C GLY A 64 -24.30 9.71 10.64
N SER A 65 -25.35 10.54 10.60
CA SER A 65 -26.05 11.18 11.74
C SER A 65 -25.27 11.83 12.90
N GLY A 66 -25.29 13.17 12.92
CA GLY A 66 -25.43 13.96 14.16
C GLY A 66 -24.31 14.96 14.46
N GLY A 67 -24.51 16.24 14.10
CA GLY A 67 -23.69 17.34 14.64
C GLY A 67 -23.45 18.49 13.65
N PHE A 68 -24.42 19.39 13.55
CA PHE A 68 -24.37 20.65 12.81
C PHE A 68 -23.64 21.71 13.66
N PHE A 69 -22.74 22.48 13.02
CA PHE A 69 -21.99 23.67 13.50
C PHE A 69 -20.63 23.51 14.20
N ARG A 70 -19.60 23.74 13.37
CA ARG A 70 -18.52 24.76 13.46
C ARG A 70 -18.08 25.20 14.87
N SER A 71 -16.79 25.10 15.13
CA SER A 71 -15.98 26.32 15.17
C SER A 71 -14.49 26.06 14.95
N SER A 72 -13.95 26.85 14.02
CA SER A 72 -12.62 27.44 13.98
C SER A 72 -11.64 27.06 15.10
N SER A 73 -10.52 26.48 14.72
CA SER A 73 -9.25 27.21 14.67
C SER A 73 -8.08 26.24 14.50
N SER A 74 -7.26 26.45 13.47
CA SER A 74 -5.82 26.32 13.67
C SER A 74 -5.14 27.47 12.94
N ALA A 75 -5.08 28.59 13.64
CA ALA A 75 -3.84 29.34 13.61
C ALA A 75 -2.70 28.40 14.07
N ALA A 76 -1.54 28.56 13.46
CA ALA A 76 -0.23 28.01 13.85
C ALA A 76 0.07 26.54 13.49
N GLY A 77 0.59 26.35 12.27
CA GLY A 77 2.03 26.08 12.13
C GLY A 77 2.59 24.81 12.77
N ASN A 78 1.90 23.68 12.67
CA ASN A 78 2.51 22.37 12.88
C ASN A 78 2.02 21.42 11.78
N ASN A 79 2.94 20.75 11.07
CA ASN A 79 2.66 19.71 10.07
C ASN A 79 2.10 18.42 10.71
N ALA A 80 1.48 18.51 11.88
CA ALA A 80 0.89 17.39 12.59
C ALA A 80 -0.53 17.15 12.06
N LEU A 81 -0.78 15.91 11.62
CA LEU A 81 -2.10 15.46 11.21
C LEU A 81 -3.10 15.62 12.36
N ASP A 82 -4.28 16.16 12.08
CA ASP A 82 -5.37 16.23 13.04
C ASP A 82 -5.83 14.82 13.46
N LYS A 83 -6.48 14.68 14.62
CA LYS A 83 -6.96 13.38 15.11
C LYS A 83 -7.95 12.71 14.15
N ASN A 84 -8.74 13.49 13.41
CA ASN A 84 -9.66 12.95 12.42
C ASN A 84 -8.91 12.49 11.16
N GLU A 85 -7.92 13.23 10.69
CA GLU A 85 -7.02 12.81 9.59
C GLU A 85 -6.27 11.51 9.92
N GLN A 86 -5.73 11.39 11.15
CA GLN A 86 -5.07 10.17 11.62
C GLN A 86 -6.01 8.96 11.60
N THR A 87 -7.24 9.14 12.12
CA THR A 87 -8.26 8.09 12.13
C THR A 87 -8.68 7.71 10.71
N CYS A 88 -8.88 8.70 9.83
CA CYS A 88 -9.22 8.49 8.43
C CYS A 88 -8.13 7.69 7.69
N LEU A 89 -6.86 8.06 7.86
CA LEU A 89 -5.74 7.36 7.23
C LEU A 89 -5.66 5.90 7.68
N ALA A 90 -5.82 5.62 8.98
CA ALA A 90 -5.83 4.25 9.50
C ALA A 90 -6.94 3.41 8.86
N GLN A 91 -8.16 3.92 8.87
CA GLN A 91 -9.30 3.22 8.24
C GLN A 91 -9.14 3.09 6.72
N CYS A 92 -8.56 4.09 6.06
CA CYS A 92 -8.34 4.07 4.61
C CYS A 92 -7.39 2.94 4.19
N VAL A 93 -6.25 2.80 4.88
CA VAL A 93 -5.28 1.75 4.59
C VAL A 93 -5.90 0.36 4.81
N ASP A 94 -6.63 0.16 5.92
CA ASP A 94 -7.30 -1.11 6.21
C ASP A 94 -8.32 -1.47 5.12
N ARG A 95 -9.18 -0.52 4.72
CA ARG A 95 -10.18 -0.76 3.67
C ARG A 95 -9.54 -1.03 2.32
N PHE A 96 -8.44 -0.35 1.99
CA PHE A 96 -7.73 -0.57 0.74
C PHE A 96 -7.10 -1.97 0.70
N MET A 97 -6.43 -2.39 1.77
CA MET A 97 -5.81 -3.72 1.83
C MET A 97 -6.86 -4.83 1.78
N ASP A 98 -7.99 -4.67 2.45
CA ASP A 98 -9.14 -5.60 2.36
C ASP A 98 -9.67 -5.72 0.92
N ALA A 99 -9.82 -4.59 0.21
CA ALA A 99 -10.30 -4.57 -1.17
C ALA A 99 -9.31 -5.25 -2.13
N ASN A 100 -8.00 -5.01 -1.96
CA ASN A 100 -6.98 -5.68 -2.76
C ASN A 100 -6.97 -7.20 -2.53
N LEU A 101 -7.04 -7.62 -1.26
CA LEU A 101 -7.06 -9.04 -0.93
C LEU A 101 -8.31 -9.73 -1.46
N ALA A 102 -9.48 -9.09 -1.35
CA ALA A 102 -10.74 -9.62 -1.89
C ALA A 102 -10.65 -9.79 -3.42
N THR A 103 -10.07 -8.81 -4.12
CA THR A 103 -9.85 -8.87 -5.57
C THR A 103 -8.96 -10.04 -5.95
N MET A 104 -7.81 -10.20 -5.27
CA MET A 104 -6.89 -11.31 -5.55
C MET A 104 -7.53 -12.68 -5.27
N LYS A 105 -8.28 -12.81 -4.18
CA LYS A 105 -9.03 -14.05 -3.87
C LYS A 105 -10.04 -14.39 -4.95
N HIS A 106 -10.78 -13.39 -5.45
CA HIS A 106 -11.75 -13.60 -6.51
C HIS A 106 -11.08 -14.04 -7.82
N LEU A 107 -9.99 -13.39 -8.21
CA LEU A 107 -9.21 -13.78 -9.39
C LEU A 107 -8.65 -15.20 -9.26
N ALA A 108 -8.17 -15.60 -8.08
CA ALA A 108 -7.71 -16.97 -7.84
C ALA A 108 -8.85 -18.00 -7.96
N SER A 109 -10.05 -17.66 -7.45
CA SER A 109 -11.24 -18.51 -7.58
C SER A 109 -11.65 -18.70 -9.04
N LEU A 110 -11.58 -17.66 -9.87
CA LEU A 110 -11.87 -17.77 -11.31
C LEU A 110 -10.88 -18.67 -12.05
N ARG A 111 -9.59 -18.66 -11.67
CA ARG A 111 -8.56 -19.53 -12.26
C ARG A 111 -8.74 -21.01 -11.95
N GLN A 112 -9.45 -21.36 -10.87
CA GLN A 112 -9.73 -22.75 -10.50
C GLN A 112 -10.97 -23.32 -11.19
N GLN A 113 -11.74 -22.48 -11.88
CA GLN A 113 -12.96 -22.88 -12.60
C GLN A 113 -12.70 -23.24 -14.08
N SER A 114 -11.45 -23.13 -14.54
CA SER A 114 -10.96 -23.56 -15.85
C SER A 114 -10.03 -24.75 -15.73
#